data_AF-A0A2V9CLL4-F1
#
_entry.id   AF-A0A2V9CLL4-F1
#
_cell.length_a   1.000
_cell.length_b   1.000
_cell.length_c   1.000
_cell.angle_alpha   90.00
_cell.angle_beta   90.00
_cell.angle_gamma   90.00
#
_symmetry.space_group_name_H-M   'P 1'
#
loop_
_entity.id
_entity.type
_entity.pdbx_description
1 polymer ?
#
loop_
_entity_poly.entity_id
_entity_poly.type
_entity_poly.pdbx_seq_one_letter_code
_entity_poly.pdbx_strand_id
1 'polypeptide(L)'
;MNVHGGSMRLEASVQLGQRLLVTNHKNECAQPCIIVFLGPRLGNGIDVAFPFTAAMPYFWRNPHTGKFNEPEVEWDYEGPPPAE
;
A
#
# COMPACT_ATOMS: atom_id res chain seq x y z
N MET A 1 -4.17 9.15 -5.83
CA MET A 1 -2.88 8.63 -5.33
C MET A 1 -2.04 8.21 -6.53
N ASN A 2 -0.73 8.45 -6.50
CA ASN A 2 0.19 8.01 -7.56
C ASN A 2 1.50 7.52 -6.95
N VAL A 3 2.49 7.16 -7.79
CA VAL A 3 3.78 6.63 -7.32
C VAL A 3 4.60 7.66 -6.54
N HIS A 4 4.29 8.95 -6.65
CA HIS A 4 5.02 10.02 -5.96
C HIS A 4 4.34 10.48 -4.68
N GLY A 5 3.15 9.96 -4.32
CA GLY A 5 2.47 10.36 -3.09
C GLY A 5 0.96 10.26 -3.18
N GLY A 6 0.30 11.04 -2.33
CA GLY A 6 -1.15 10.98 -2.18
C GLY A 6 -1.73 12.16 -1.43
N SER A 7 -3.03 12.02 -1.16
CA SER A 7 -3.79 12.94 -0.33
C SER A 7 -4.68 12.13 0.62
N MET A 8 -4.91 12.66 1.81
CA MET A 8 -5.77 12.04 2.80
C MET A 8 -6.34 13.09 3.76
N ARG A 9 -7.36 12.71 4.51
CA ARG A 9 -7.89 13.52 5.60
C ARG A 9 -7.19 13.17 6.91
N LEU A 10 -6.74 14.19 7.62
CA LEU A 10 -6.11 14.07 8.94
C LEU A 10 -6.97 14.74 10.00
N GLU A 11 -7.23 14.04 11.11
CA GLU A 11 -7.86 14.64 12.29
C GLU A 11 -6.85 15.40 13.16
N ALA A 12 -5.60 14.93 13.14
CA ALA A 12 -4.48 15.60 13.80
C ALA A 12 -4.13 16.92 13.09
N SER A 13 -3.74 17.92 13.88
CA SER A 13 -3.23 19.17 13.33
C SER A 13 -1.84 18.96 12.75
N VAL A 14 -1.63 19.46 11.53
CA VAL A 14 -0.35 19.41 10.82
C VAL A 14 -0.06 20.74 10.15
N GLN A 15 1.20 21.00 9.83
CA GLN A 15 1.65 22.24 9.21
C GLN A 15 2.16 21.99 7.79
N LEU A 16 2.07 23.02 6.93
CA LEU A 16 2.71 23.00 5.63
C LEU A 16 4.23 22.87 5.81
N GLY A 17 4.87 22.01 5.03
CA GLY A 17 6.30 21.70 5.16
C GLY A 17 6.65 20.70 6.27
N GLN A 18 5.68 20.27 7.09
CA GLN A 18 5.93 19.26 8.12
C GLN A 18 6.28 17.92 7.49
N ARG A 19 7.34 17.28 8.01
CA ARG A 19 7.73 15.93 7.63
C ARG A 19 6.99 14.91 8.47
N LEU A 20 6.44 13.89 7.82
CA LEU A 20 5.70 12.81 8.46
C LEU A 20 6.15 11.47 7.90
N LEU A 21 5.81 10.40 8.63
CA LEU A 21 5.91 9.02 8.16
C LEU A 21 4.50 8.52 7.85
N VAL A 22 4.24 8.14 6.62
CA VAL A 22 2.95 7.53 6.21
C VAL A 22 3.14 6.04 6.11
N THR A 23 2.34 5.28 6.86
CA THR A 23 2.37 3.82 6.86
C THR A 23 1.13 3.28 6.16
N ASN A 24 1.34 2.44 5.14
CA ASN A 24 0.26 1.64 4.61
C ASN A 24 0.12 0.36 5.45
N HIS A 25 -0.91 0.31 6.29
CA HIS A 25 -1.19 -0.83 7.16
C HIS A 25 -1.50 -2.14 6.43
N LYS A 26 -1.79 -2.12 5.12
CA LYS A 26 -2.08 -3.34 4.36
C LYS A 26 -0.84 -4.13 3.98
N ASN A 27 0.30 -3.45 3.82
CA ASN A 27 1.56 -4.06 3.40
C ASN A 27 2.74 -3.67 4.31
N GLU A 28 2.45 -2.97 5.40
CA GLU A 28 3.40 -2.48 6.41
C GLU A 28 4.49 -1.55 5.84
N CYS A 29 4.33 -1.08 4.60
CA CYS A 29 5.29 -0.17 3.99
C CYS A 29 5.12 1.23 4.58
N ALA A 30 6.21 1.79 5.09
CA ALA A 30 6.26 3.15 5.61
C ALA A 30 7.12 4.04 4.71
N GLN A 31 6.66 5.27 4.44
CA GLN A 31 7.37 6.21 3.59
C GLN A 31 7.41 7.61 4.19
N PRO A 32 8.58 8.27 4.22
CA PRO A 32 8.68 9.65 4.63
C PRO A 32 8.05 10.56 3.57
N CYS A 33 7.29 11.55 4.03
CA CYS A 33 6.65 12.54 3.18
C CYS A 33 6.75 13.95 3.77
N ILE A 34 6.39 14.95 2.97
CA ILE A 34 6.28 16.35 3.40
C ILE A 34 4.89 16.88 3.06
N ILE A 35 4.24 17.60 3.97
CA ILE A 35 2.94 18.22 3.65
C ILE A 35 3.17 19.39 2.69
N VAL A 36 2.57 19.32 1.49
CA VAL A 36 2.68 20.37 0.46
C VAL A 36 1.37 21.10 0.20
N PHE A 37 0.28 20.62 0.79
CA PHE A 37 -1.03 21.25 0.70
C PHE A 37 -1.83 21.01 1.98
N LEU A 38 -2.55 22.05 2.41
CA LEU A 38 -3.55 22.02 3.46
C LEU A 38 -4.85 22.59 2.89
N GLY A 39 -5.90 21.77 2.88
CA GLY A 39 -7.24 22.15 2.47
C GLY A 39 -8.01 22.85 3.59
N PRO A 40 -9.27 23.25 3.33
CA PRO A 40 -10.15 23.77 4.38
C PRO A 40 -10.40 22.70 5.44
N ARG A 41 -10.50 23.13 6.70
CA ARG A 41 -10.91 22.24 7.79
C ARG A 41 -12.40 21.96 7.68
N LEU A 42 -12.77 20.73 7.35
CA LEU A 42 -14.15 20.28 7.23
C LEU A 42 -14.46 19.32 8.37
N GLY A 43 -15.30 19.75 9.32
CA GLY A 43 -15.60 18.98 10.53
C GLY A 43 -14.36 18.78 11.41
N ASN A 44 -14.07 17.53 11.77
CA ASN A 44 -12.98 17.18 12.68
C ASN A 44 -11.60 17.04 12.01
N GLY A 45 -11.49 17.23 10.68
CA GLY A 45 -10.24 16.98 9.96
C GLY A 45 -9.90 18.01 8.90
N ILE A 46 -8.67 17.91 8.39
CA ILE A 46 -8.11 18.71 7.31
C ILE A 46 -7.67 17.80 6.18
N ASP A 47 -8.01 18.17 4.95
CA ASP A 47 -7.50 17.48 3.78
C ASP A 47 -6.06 17.90 3.52
N VAL A 48 -5.17 16.94 3.32
CA VAL A 48 -3.75 17.20 3.07
C VAL A 48 -3.28 16.49 1.82
N ALA A 49 -2.29 17.06 1.14
CA ALA A 49 -1.54 16.35 0.10
C ALA A 49 -0.06 16.32 0.44
N PHE A 50 0.59 15.21 0.08
CA PHE A 50 1.99 14.96 0.39
C PHE A 50 2.66 14.18 -0.75
N PRO A 51 3.91 14.52 -1.10
CA PRO A 51 4.77 13.69 -1.91
C PRO A 51 5.68 12.82 -1.03
N PHE A 52 6.04 11.65 -1.54
CA PHE A 52 7.15 10.85 -1.04
C PHE A 52 8.49 11.47 -1.43
N THR A 53 9.54 11.10 -0.71
CA THR A 53 10.92 11.53 -1.03
C THR A 53 11.47 10.88 -2.31
N ALA A 54 10.92 9.73 -2.72
CA ALA A 54 11.23 9.03 -3.97
C ALA A 54 9.96 8.36 -4.54
N ALA A 55 9.97 8.01 -5.82
CA ALA A 55 8.87 7.27 -6.43
C ALA A 55 8.74 5.88 -5.79
N MET A 56 7.53 5.52 -5.34
CA MET A 56 7.20 4.27 -4.66
C MET A 56 6.02 3.55 -5.34
N PRO A 57 6.26 2.81 -6.44
CA PRO A 57 5.21 2.16 -7.23
C PRO A 57 4.41 1.06 -6.51
N TYR A 58 4.97 0.54 -5.41
CA TYR A 58 4.40 -0.58 -4.65
C TYR A 58 3.70 -0.11 -3.37
N PHE A 59 3.84 1.17 -2.98
CA PHE A 59 3.31 1.67 -1.71
C PHE A 59 1.81 1.42 -1.58
N TRP A 60 1.04 1.68 -2.63
CA TRP A 60 -0.42 1.54 -2.64
C TRP A 60 -0.93 0.12 -2.95
N ARG A 61 -0.03 -0.84 -3.23
CA ARG A 61 -0.44 -2.20 -3.62
C ARG A 61 -0.80 -3.04 -2.40
N ASN A 62 -1.80 -3.89 -2.54
CA ASN A 62 -2.14 -4.89 -1.54
C ASN A 62 -1.23 -6.12 -1.73
N PRO A 63 -0.75 -6.76 -0.64
CA PRO A 63 0.07 -7.96 -0.77
C PRO A 63 -0.72 -9.16 -1.29
N HIS A 64 -2.04 -9.18 -1.13
CA HIS A 64 -2.90 -10.32 -1.47
C HIS A 64 -3.48 -10.32 -2.89
N THR A 65 -3.06 -9.38 -3.75
CA THR A 65 -3.50 -9.33 -5.16
C THR A 65 -2.54 -10.00 -6.14
N GLY A 66 -1.55 -10.74 -5.64
CA GLY A 66 -0.90 -11.77 -6.42
C GLY A 66 -1.77 -13.01 -6.39
N LYS A 67 -2.51 -13.28 -7.47
CA LYS A 67 -2.86 -14.67 -7.77
C LYS A 67 -1.52 -15.38 -7.95
N PHE A 68 -1.04 -16.04 -6.90
CA PHE A 68 -0.11 -17.12 -7.10
C PHE A 68 -0.91 -18.13 -7.92
N ASN A 69 -0.69 -18.17 -9.23
CA ASN A 69 -0.98 -19.37 -9.99
C ASN A 69 -0.01 -20.39 -9.40
N GLU A 70 -0.48 -21.19 -8.44
CA GLU A 70 0.15 -22.46 -8.14
C GLU A 70 0.35 -23.15 -9.50
N PRO A 71 1.58 -23.52 -9.89
CA PRO A 71 1.71 -24.45 -11.00
C PRO A 71 0.90 -25.67 -10.60
N GLU A 72 -0.12 -26.01 -11.38
CA GLU A 72 -0.81 -27.29 -11.28
C GLU A 72 0.27 -28.36 -11.34
N VAL A 73 0.66 -28.90 -10.18
CA VAL A 73 1.49 -30.09 -10.14
C VAL A 73 0.53 -31.22 -10.48
N GLU A 74 0.43 -31.50 -11.77
CA GLU A 74 -0.16 -32.71 -12.31
C GLU A 74 0.68 -33.88 -11.79
N TRP A 75 0.23 -34.48 -10.69
CA TRP A 75 0.78 -35.72 -10.19
C TRP A 75 0.16 -36.87 -10.99
N ASP A 76 0.88 -37.38 -11.99
CA ASP A 76 0.59 -38.69 -12.59
C ASP A 76 0.88 -39.79 -11.56
N TYR A 77 -0.08 -40.03 -10.67
CA TYR A 77 -0.07 -41.19 -9.78
C TYR A 77 -0.43 -42.43 -10.61
N GLU A 78 0.58 -43.07 -11.19
CA GLU A 78 0.46 -44.42 -11.70
C GLU A 78 0.27 -45.34 -10.47
N GLY A 79 -0.96 -45.83 -10.27
CA GLY A 79 -1.30 -46.71 -9.15
C GLY A 79 -0.45 -47.99 -9.14
N PRO A 80 -0.26 -48.63 -7.98
CA PRO A 80 0.53 -49.86 -7.91
C PRO A 80 -0.10 -50.95 -8.79
N PRO A 81 0.72 -51.79 -9.47
CA PRO A 81 0.22 -52.84 -10.35
C PRO A 81 -0.63 -53.84 -9.55
N PRO A 82 -1.67 -54.46 -10.16
CA PRO A 82 -2.49 -55.44 -9.49
C PRO A 82 -1.64 -56.65 -9.07
N ALA A 83 -1.82 -57.10 -7.84
CA ALA A 83 -1.19 -58.32 -7.34
C ALA A 83 -1.82 -59.54 -8.03
N GLU A 84 -0.96 -60.42 -8.57
CA GLU A 84 -1.30 -61.75 -9.11
C GLU A 84 -1.74 -62.73 -8.02
#